data_AF-A0A7V2CVY9-F1
#
_entry.id   AF-A0A7V2CVY9-F1
#
_cell.length_a   1.000
_cell.length_b   1.000
_cell.length_c   1.000
_cell.angle_alpha   90.00
_cell.angle_beta   90.00
_cell.angle_gamma   90.00
#
_symmetry.space_group_name_H-M   'P 1'
#
loop_
_entity.id
_entity.type
_entity.pdbx_description
1 polymer ?
#
loop_
_entity_poly.entity_id
_entity_poly.type
_entity_poly.pdbx_seq_one_letter_code
_entity_poly.pdbx_strand_id
1 'polypeptide(L)'
;MTAHPLRVMAATSGFSLRSRHLALACAAVLLVGIALLLARMSEKRRAPAATGMVRETTALREPALQTTLLEALATRTLAAQCTGNGRDRLRIAFRNLSKRELLVEIPAGLVFEAGGFRTVLLRPRVVPLPGSGTGETALVTAALQSSLPPHEITFSPIEDPVSQLAVFLPYLQKHPQVSQSAAQTATLALVENLPLSAFARFPLAAGPSPGTPETTAFQTDTRSIIEALQLLKEIGYPMERLALTADPQLKIEAMIDPLARAPAMRFYGITAAKEWDFWRSHLLEGPPGTRHYALHGIARYYPSTALRMLPKWALRYDLDPVYRLSAIRALAQTGTESALPVLKQLSLELSGDSTLSAEIAAAMRELDENLRNPSRFIPPVPYRMSDPEIRDRTLIP
;
A
#
# COMPACT_ATOMS: atom_id res chain seq x y z
N MET A 1 3.49 41.24 -69.81
CA MET A 1 4.08 40.01 -70.39
C MET A 1 5.44 39.81 -69.76
N THR A 2 5.52 39.02 -68.69
CA THR A 2 6.78 38.59 -68.07
C THR A 2 6.52 37.28 -67.32
N ALA A 3 7.47 36.36 -67.45
CA ALA A 3 7.32 34.92 -67.25
C ALA A 3 7.31 34.44 -65.80
N HIS A 4 6.62 33.32 -65.56
CA HIS A 4 6.68 32.50 -64.34
C HIS A 4 7.91 31.57 -64.34
N PRO A 5 8.59 31.37 -63.21
CA PRO A 5 9.48 30.22 -63.01
C PRO A 5 8.76 29.05 -62.31
N LEU A 6 8.98 27.86 -62.86
CA LEU A 6 8.59 26.55 -62.32
C LEU A 6 9.33 26.26 -61.01
N ARG A 7 8.57 25.95 -59.96
CA ARG A 7 9.06 25.53 -58.64
C ARG A 7 8.94 24.00 -58.55
N VAL A 8 10.09 23.32 -58.54
CA VAL A 8 10.19 21.87 -58.35
C VAL A 8 9.92 21.54 -56.88
N MET A 9 8.89 20.74 -56.60
CA MET A 9 8.63 20.15 -55.28
C MET A 9 9.42 18.85 -55.13
N ALA A 10 10.39 18.83 -54.22
CA ALA A 10 10.98 17.60 -53.72
C ALA A 10 10.16 17.09 -52.51
N ALA A 11 9.57 15.91 -52.65
CA ALA A 11 8.85 15.24 -51.57
C ALA A 11 9.84 14.47 -50.67
N THR A 12 10.14 15.00 -49.50
CA THR A 12 10.86 14.29 -48.44
C THR A 12 9.86 13.53 -47.56
N SER A 13 9.91 12.20 -47.63
CA SER A 13 9.12 11.28 -46.80
C SER A 13 9.66 11.20 -45.37
N GLY A 14 9.05 11.97 -44.46
CA GLY A 14 9.33 11.94 -43.04
C GLY A 14 8.67 10.74 -42.35
N PHE A 15 9.37 9.60 -42.27
CA PHE A 15 8.99 8.53 -41.34
C PHE A 15 9.41 8.94 -39.91
N SER A 16 8.43 9.31 -39.09
CA SER A 16 8.66 9.76 -37.71
C SER A 16 9.30 8.66 -36.83
N LEU A 17 10.23 9.04 -35.93
CA LEU A 17 10.88 8.12 -34.99
C LEU A 17 9.89 7.26 -34.18
N ARG A 18 8.66 7.75 -33.96
CA ARG A 18 7.61 7.02 -33.24
C ARG A 18 7.17 5.75 -33.97
N SER A 19 7.21 5.70 -35.30
CA SER A 19 6.84 4.50 -36.04
C SER A 19 7.88 3.38 -35.91
N ARG A 20 9.15 3.72 -35.70
CA ARG A 20 10.24 2.75 -35.50
C ARG A 20 10.15 2.07 -34.13
N HIS A 21 9.80 2.82 -33.08
CA HIS A 21 9.61 2.25 -31.74
C HIS A 21 8.37 1.33 -31.67
N LEU A 22 7.29 1.67 -32.37
CA LEU A 22 6.10 0.82 -32.44
C LEU A 22 6.38 -0.50 -33.18
N ALA A 23 7.13 -0.45 -34.29
CA ALA A 23 7.51 -1.64 -35.04
C ALA A 23 8.41 -2.59 -34.23
N LEU A 24 9.36 -2.05 -33.46
CA LEU A 24 10.21 -2.83 -32.56
C LEU A 24 9.43 -3.47 -31.40
N ALA A 25 8.47 -2.74 -30.82
CA ALA A 25 7.61 -3.28 -29.76
C ALA A 25 6.72 -4.44 -30.28
N CYS A 26 6.14 -4.29 -31.47
CA CYS A 26 5.35 -5.37 -32.09
C CYS A 26 6.20 -6.61 -32.42
N ALA A 27 7.44 -6.43 -32.90
CA ALA A 27 8.35 -7.54 -33.17
C ALA A 27 8.74 -8.31 -31.89
N ALA A 28 8.98 -7.61 -30.77
CA ALA A 28 9.31 -8.24 -29.49
C ALA A 28 8.15 -9.09 -28.94
N VAL A 29 6.91 -8.59 -29.02
CA VAL A 29 5.71 -9.35 -28.58
C VAL A 29 5.50 -10.60 -29.43
N LEU A 30 5.73 -10.50 -30.75
CA LEU A 30 5.59 -11.64 -31.66
C LEU A 30 6.60 -12.76 -31.35
N LEU A 31 7.85 -12.39 -31.04
CA LEU A 31 8.90 -13.36 -30.69
C LEU A 31 8.62 -14.09 -29.36
N VAL A 32 8.11 -13.37 -28.34
CA VAL A 32 7.69 -13.99 -27.07
C VAL A 32 6.50 -14.95 -27.29
N GLY A 33 5.55 -14.56 -28.13
CA GLY A 33 4.41 -15.41 -28.50
C GLY A 33 4.86 -16.71 -29.19
N ILE A 34 5.79 -16.63 -30.13
CA ILE A 34 6.34 -17.81 -30.83
C ILE A 34 7.12 -18.72 -29.88
N ALA A 35 7.93 -18.15 -28.98
CA ALA A 35 8.69 -18.91 -27.99
C ALA A 35 7.77 -19.70 -27.03
N LEU A 36 6.67 -19.08 -26.57
CA LEU A 36 5.66 -19.74 -25.73
C LEU A 36 4.90 -20.84 -26.50
N LEU A 37 4.63 -20.63 -27.79
CA LEU A 37 3.94 -21.61 -28.62
C LEU A 37 4.83 -22.84 -28.89
N LEU A 38 6.13 -22.63 -29.12
CA LEU A 38 7.12 -23.70 -29.26
C LEU A 38 7.32 -24.47 -27.96
N ALA A 39 7.36 -23.79 -26.80
CA ALA A 39 7.42 -24.45 -25.49
C ALA A 39 6.19 -25.34 -25.24
N ARG A 40 4.98 -24.87 -25.58
CA ARG A 40 3.73 -25.65 -25.44
C ARG A 40 3.66 -26.84 -26.41
N MET A 41 4.21 -26.70 -27.61
CA MET A 41 4.26 -27.81 -28.57
C MET A 41 5.26 -28.90 -28.17
N SER A 42 6.28 -28.56 -27.38
CA SER A 42 7.22 -29.54 -26.80
C SER A 42 6.56 -30.45 -25.74
N GLU A 43 5.51 -29.99 -25.05
CA GLU A 43 4.84 -30.80 -24.01
C GLU A 43 3.91 -31.87 -24.58
N LYS A 44 3.36 -31.68 -25.80
CA LYS A 44 2.36 -32.60 -26.39
C LYS A 44 2.92 -33.84 -27.09
N ARG A 45 4.23 -34.08 -27.07
CA ARG A 45 4.87 -35.25 -27.71
C ARG A 45 5.44 -36.31 -26.76
N ARG A 46 5.00 -36.36 -25.50
CA ARG A 46 5.26 -37.53 -24.65
C ARG A 46 4.17 -38.58 -24.83
N ALA A 47 4.42 -39.51 -25.74
CA ALA A 47 3.72 -40.79 -25.78
C ALA A 47 3.93 -41.55 -24.46
N PRO A 48 2.97 -42.40 -24.02
CA PRO A 48 3.16 -43.27 -22.87
C PRO A 48 4.19 -44.34 -23.22
N ALA A 49 5.45 -44.08 -22.88
CA ALA A 49 6.50 -45.09 -22.96
C ALA A 49 6.24 -46.16 -21.88
N ALA A 50 6.34 -47.41 -22.31
CA ALA A 50 6.16 -48.61 -21.50
C ALA A 50 6.87 -48.51 -20.15
N THR A 51 6.17 -48.94 -19.11
CA THR A 51 6.60 -49.07 -17.71
C THR A 51 7.74 -50.10 -17.58
N GLY A 52 8.93 -49.74 -18.05
CA GLY A 52 10.16 -50.41 -17.66
C GLY A 52 10.51 -49.97 -16.25
N MET A 53 10.67 -50.92 -15.33
CA MET A 53 11.32 -50.69 -14.04
C MET A 53 12.74 -50.17 -14.28
N VAL A 54 12.87 -48.84 -14.43
CA VAL A 54 14.15 -48.18 -14.28
C VAL A 54 14.50 -48.34 -12.81
N ARG A 55 15.41 -49.27 -12.52
CA ARG A 55 16.19 -49.27 -11.28
C ARG A 55 16.79 -47.87 -11.19
N GLU A 56 16.18 -47.03 -10.36
CA GLU A 56 16.72 -45.74 -9.99
C GLU A 56 18.00 -46.03 -9.23
N THR A 57 19.11 -46.12 -9.96
CA THR A 57 20.43 -46.24 -9.38
C THR A 57 20.65 -44.94 -8.64
N THR A 58 20.43 -44.95 -7.33
CA THR A 58 20.75 -43.84 -6.41
C THR A 58 22.26 -43.64 -6.43
N ALA A 59 22.79 -43.08 -7.53
CA ALA A 59 24.15 -42.62 -7.60
C ALA A 59 24.31 -41.61 -6.47
N LEU A 60 25.33 -41.82 -5.63
CA LEU A 60 25.69 -40.94 -4.52
C LEU A 60 25.87 -39.52 -5.07
N ARG A 61 24.81 -38.72 -4.99
CA ARG A 61 24.81 -37.32 -5.44
C ARG A 61 25.75 -36.59 -4.51
N GLU A 62 26.79 -35.97 -5.06
CA GLU A 62 27.69 -35.13 -4.28
C GLU A 62 26.87 -34.10 -3.51
N PRO A 63 27.20 -33.84 -2.23
CA PRO A 63 26.47 -32.83 -1.45
C PRO A 63 26.58 -31.48 -2.16
N ALA A 64 25.44 -30.78 -2.22
CA ALA A 64 25.37 -29.44 -2.79
C ALA A 64 26.29 -28.49 -2.01
N LEU A 65 27.02 -27.63 -2.74
CA LEU A 65 27.89 -26.64 -2.13
C LEU A 65 27.01 -25.48 -1.63
N GLN A 66 26.99 -25.27 -0.31
CA GLN A 66 26.31 -24.13 0.30
C GLN A 66 27.24 -22.91 0.29
N THR A 67 26.73 -21.76 -0.12
CA THR A 67 27.48 -20.49 -0.17
C THR A 67 26.52 -19.29 -0.09
N THR A 68 27.00 -18.13 0.32
CA THR A 68 26.20 -16.89 0.30
C THR A 68 26.23 -16.25 -1.09
N LEU A 69 25.24 -15.39 -1.41
CA LEU A 69 25.22 -14.67 -2.69
C LEU A 69 26.50 -13.86 -2.93
N LEU A 70 26.98 -13.12 -1.94
CA LEU A 70 28.17 -12.27 -2.08
C LEU A 70 29.43 -13.11 -2.28
N GLU A 71 29.61 -14.18 -1.52
CA GLU A 71 30.74 -15.10 -1.65
C GLU A 71 30.74 -15.80 -3.02
N ALA A 72 29.59 -16.28 -3.48
CA ALA A 72 29.45 -16.93 -4.77
C ALA A 72 29.78 -16.00 -5.95
N LEU A 73 29.38 -14.73 -5.85
CA LEU A 73 29.75 -13.70 -6.82
C LEU A 73 31.25 -13.36 -6.77
N ALA A 74 31.83 -13.20 -5.57
CA ALA A 74 33.24 -12.88 -5.38
C ALA A 74 34.17 -13.98 -5.93
N THR A 75 33.81 -15.23 -5.68
CA THR A 75 34.53 -16.43 -6.17
C THR A 75 34.25 -16.78 -7.63
N ARG A 76 33.34 -16.06 -8.30
CA ARG A 76 32.89 -16.31 -9.68
C ARG A 76 32.35 -17.73 -9.91
N THR A 77 31.79 -18.34 -8.87
CA THR A 77 31.05 -19.62 -8.99
C THR A 77 29.61 -19.39 -9.44
N LEU A 78 29.13 -18.15 -9.32
CA LEU A 78 27.80 -17.70 -9.69
C LEU A 78 27.89 -16.39 -10.49
N ALA A 79 27.06 -16.25 -11.52
CA ALA A 79 26.73 -14.96 -12.11
C ALA A 79 25.27 -14.62 -11.77
N ALA A 80 25.00 -13.37 -11.40
CA ALA A 80 23.66 -12.91 -11.07
C ALA A 80 23.36 -11.56 -11.71
N GLN A 81 22.12 -11.38 -12.15
CA GLN A 81 21.58 -10.09 -12.57
C GLN A 81 20.38 -9.77 -11.67
N CYS A 82 20.49 -8.71 -10.88
CA CYS A 82 19.43 -8.27 -9.99
C CYS A 82 18.68 -7.12 -10.65
N THR A 83 17.38 -7.25 -10.94
CA THR A 83 16.57 -6.15 -11.47
C THR A 83 15.41 -5.86 -10.54
N GLY A 84 15.08 -4.59 -10.34
CA GLY A 84 14.00 -4.23 -9.44
C GLY A 84 13.54 -2.79 -9.63
N ASN A 85 12.50 -2.44 -8.90
CA ASN A 85 11.86 -1.12 -8.99
C ASN A 85 12.39 -0.10 -7.96
N GLY A 86 13.40 -0.46 -7.16
CA GLY A 86 13.94 0.39 -6.09
C GLY A 86 13.05 0.54 -4.87
N ARG A 87 11.96 -0.24 -4.77
CA ARG A 87 10.99 -0.17 -3.67
C ARG A 87 10.82 -1.52 -2.97
N ASP A 88 9.95 -2.33 -3.54
CA ASP A 88 9.36 -3.49 -2.90
C ASP A 88 9.58 -4.78 -3.72
N ARG A 89 10.08 -4.66 -4.94
CA ARG A 89 10.29 -5.81 -5.81
C ARG A 89 11.71 -5.83 -6.36
N LEU A 90 12.38 -6.95 -6.09
CA LEU A 90 13.66 -7.30 -6.70
C LEU A 90 13.57 -8.73 -7.23
N ARG A 91 14.05 -8.95 -8.45
CA ARG A 91 14.22 -10.25 -9.08
C ARG A 91 15.69 -10.50 -9.28
N ILE A 92 16.13 -11.72 -9.07
CA ILE A 92 17.49 -12.13 -9.37
C ILE A 92 17.45 -13.30 -10.35
N ALA A 93 18.06 -13.10 -11.50
CA ALA A 93 18.37 -14.16 -12.45
C ALA A 93 19.78 -14.67 -12.16
N PHE A 94 19.91 -15.99 -12.02
CA PHE A 94 21.16 -16.67 -11.66
C PHE A 94 21.65 -17.53 -12.81
N ARG A 95 22.96 -17.67 -12.90
CA ARG A 95 23.65 -18.71 -13.67
C ARG A 95 24.74 -19.32 -12.82
N ASN A 96 24.58 -20.59 -12.48
CA ASN A 96 25.61 -21.39 -11.81
C ASN A 96 26.74 -21.67 -12.82
N LEU A 97 27.94 -21.21 -12.52
CA LEU A 97 29.12 -21.39 -13.36
C LEU A 97 29.90 -22.66 -12.98
N SER A 98 29.56 -23.30 -11.87
CA SER A 98 30.15 -24.55 -11.42
C SER A 98 29.39 -25.76 -11.99
N LYS A 99 30.06 -26.91 -12.10
CA LYS A 99 29.42 -28.18 -12.48
C LYS A 99 28.64 -28.83 -11.33
N ARG A 100 28.85 -28.37 -10.09
CA ARG A 100 28.21 -28.90 -8.89
C ARG A 100 26.93 -28.11 -8.60
N GLU A 101 25.99 -28.74 -7.92
CA GLU A 101 24.80 -28.05 -7.42
C GLU A 101 25.19 -27.04 -6.35
N LEU A 102 24.63 -25.83 -6.44
CA LEU A 102 24.81 -24.77 -5.46
C LEU A 102 23.52 -24.55 -4.67
N LEU A 103 23.64 -24.39 -3.35
CA LEU A 103 22.60 -23.84 -2.50
C LEU A 103 23.00 -22.42 -2.13
N VAL A 104 22.46 -21.44 -2.85
CA VAL A 104 22.81 -20.03 -2.66
C VAL A 104 21.91 -19.42 -1.58
N GLU A 105 22.51 -19.00 -0.48
CA GLU A 105 21.85 -18.29 0.61
C GLU A 105 21.91 -16.78 0.39
N ILE A 106 20.77 -16.12 0.51
CA ILE A 106 20.61 -14.67 0.42
C ILE A 106 20.10 -14.20 1.77
N PRO A 107 20.96 -13.70 2.66
CA PRO A 107 20.58 -13.36 4.02
C PRO A 107 19.69 -12.11 4.06
N ALA A 108 18.73 -12.06 4.99
CA ALA A 108 18.02 -10.80 5.24
C ALA A 108 19.01 -9.72 5.71
N GLY A 109 18.74 -8.47 5.38
CA GLY A 109 19.65 -7.36 5.62
C GLY A 109 20.66 -7.11 4.50
N LEU A 110 20.78 -8.01 3.52
CA LEU A 110 21.58 -7.73 2.32
C LEU A 110 21.02 -6.52 1.59
N VAL A 111 21.88 -5.54 1.31
CA VAL A 111 21.52 -4.31 0.62
C VAL A 111 21.81 -4.44 -0.87
N PHE A 112 20.92 -3.88 -1.68
CA PHE A 112 21.03 -3.79 -3.13
C PHE A 112 21.04 -2.31 -3.51
N GLU A 113 22.07 -1.89 -4.25
CA GLU A 113 22.28 -0.50 -4.65
C GLU A 113 22.31 -0.32 -6.17
N ALA A 114 21.70 0.75 -6.66
CA ALA A 114 21.78 1.19 -8.06
C ALA A 114 21.39 2.65 -8.23
N GLY A 115 22.24 3.48 -8.85
CA GLY A 115 21.83 4.82 -9.31
C GLY A 115 21.19 5.70 -8.22
N GLY A 116 21.65 5.59 -6.97
CA GLY A 116 21.09 6.27 -5.80
C GLY A 116 19.99 5.51 -5.06
N PHE A 117 19.35 4.51 -5.69
CA PHE A 117 18.40 3.62 -5.02
C PHE A 117 19.11 2.65 -4.11
N ARG A 118 18.59 2.49 -2.90
CA ARG A 118 19.01 1.45 -1.96
C ARG A 118 17.80 0.70 -1.44
N THR A 119 17.84 -0.63 -1.55
CA THR A 119 16.82 -1.51 -0.98
C THR A 119 17.47 -2.58 -0.11
N VAL A 120 16.75 -3.01 0.92
CA VAL A 120 17.20 -4.07 1.84
C VAL A 120 16.32 -5.31 1.68
N LEU A 121 16.93 -6.49 1.70
CA LEU A 121 16.20 -7.75 1.72
C LEU A 121 15.55 -7.96 3.09
N LEU A 122 14.21 -8.06 3.13
CA LEU A 122 13.48 -8.21 4.38
C LEU A 122 13.49 -9.64 4.92
N ARG A 123 13.59 -10.65 4.05
CA ARG A 123 13.47 -12.07 4.40
C ARG A 123 14.56 -12.89 3.72
N PRO A 124 15.19 -13.84 4.43
CA PRO A 124 16.22 -14.65 3.84
C PRO A 124 15.63 -15.56 2.76
N ARG A 125 16.46 -15.94 1.80
CA ARG A 125 16.07 -16.85 0.72
C ARG A 125 17.19 -17.84 0.44
N VAL A 126 16.83 -19.11 0.25
CA VAL A 126 17.74 -20.15 -0.23
C VAL A 126 17.30 -20.56 -1.63
N VAL A 127 18.22 -20.54 -2.58
CA VAL A 127 17.95 -20.86 -3.99
C VAL A 127 18.81 -22.07 -4.40
N PRO A 128 18.19 -23.24 -4.65
CA PRO A 128 18.90 -24.36 -5.24
C PRO A 128 19.13 -24.12 -6.73
N LEU A 129 20.38 -24.25 -7.16
CA LEU A 129 20.79 -24.10 -8.55
C LEU A 129 21.51 -25.36 -9.02
N PRO A 130 20.97 -26.07 -10.03
CA PRO A 130 21.65 -27.24 -10.58
C PRO A 130 23.01 -26.86 -11.18
N GLY A 131 23.91 -27.83 -11.27
CA GLY A 131 25.23 -27.65 -11.90
C GLY A 131 25.10 -27.14 -13.35
N SER A 132 25.86 -26.09 -13.67
CA SER A 132 25.79 -25.35 -14.96
C SER A 132 24.40 -24.79 -15.30
N GLY A 133 23.47 -24.78 -14.36
CA GLY A 133 22.08 -24.40 -14.57
C GLY A 133 21.82 -22.90 -14.38
N THR A 134 20.59 -22.51 -14.69
CA THR A 134 20.06 -21.17 -14.44
C THR A 134 18.87 -21.25 -13.49
N GLY A 135 18.58 -20.13 -12.82
CA GLY A 135 17.40 -20.01 -11.97
C GLY A 135 16.95 -18.56 -11.87
N GLU A 136 15.74 -18.35 -11.40
CA GLU A 136 15.22 -17.03 -11.08
C GLU A 136 14.54 -17.07 -9.71
N THR A 137 14.68 -16.00 -8.93
CA THR A 137 13.92 -15.84 -7.70
C THR A 137 13.43 -14.41 -7.54
N ALA A 138 12.26 -14.25 -6.91
CA ALA A 138 11.76 -12.96 -6.48
C ALA A 138 12.07 -12.77 -5.00
N LEU A 139 12.52 -11.58 -4.66
CA LEU A 139 12.88 -11.15 -3.31
C LEU A 139 11.92 -10.07 -2.82
N VAL A 140 11.57 -10.16 -1.55
CA VAL A 140 10.75 -9.17 -0.85
C VAL A 140 11.68 -8.15 -0.21
N THR A 141 11.75 -6.96 -0.79
CA THR A 141 12.64 -5.89 -0.33
C THR A 141 11.84 -4.74 0.29
N ALA A 142 12.56 -3.84 0.96
CA ALA A 142 12.07 -2.51 1.30
C ALA A 142 13.06 -1.44 0.84
N ALA A 143 12.54 -0.30 0.38
CA ALA A 143 13.34 0.90 0.17
C ALA A 143 13.91 1.41 1.49
N LEU A 144 15.13 1.94 1.42
CA LEU A 144 15.78 2.65 2.51
C LEU A 144 15.60 4.18 2.41
N GLN A 145 14.96 4.65 1.34
CA GLN A 145 14.73 6.08 1.06
C GLN A 145 13.34 6.29 0.44
N SER A 146 12.60 7.29 0.90
CA SER A 146 11.25 7.58 0.40
C SER A 146 11.22 8.56 -0.78
N SER A 147 12.30 9.29 -1.03
CA SER A 147 12.34 10.40 -2.01
C SER A 147 12.46 9.94 -3.46
N LEU A 148 12.77 8.66 -3.70
CA LEU A 148 13.02 8.15 -5.05
C LEU A 148 11.77 7.44 -5.61
N PRO A 149 11.26 7.85 -6.78
CA PRO A 149 10.11 7.20 -7.40
C PRO A 149 10.50 5.81 -7.96
N PRO A 150 9.56 4.85 -8.04
CA PRO A 150 9.87 3.52 -8.54
C PRO A 150 10.42 3.54 -9.98
N HIS A 151 11.56 2.90 -10.21
CA HIS A 151 12.18 2.80 -11.54
C HIS A 151 12.85 1.44 -11.71
N GLU A 152 12.64 0.80 -12.86
CA GLU A 152 13.28 -0.49 -13.16
C GLU A 152 14.76 -0.28 -13.45
N ILE A 153 15.63 -0.79 -12.58
CA ILE A 153 17.08 -0.64 -12.67
C ILE A 153 17.79 -1.95 -12.26
N THR A 154 19.03 -2.12 -12.71
CA THR A 154 19.87 -3.25 -12.32
C THR A 154 20.64 -2.92 -11.05
N PHE A 155 20.47 -3.74 -10.02
CA PHE A 155 21.09 -3.61 -8.71
C PHE A 155 22.35 -4.45 -8.56
N SER A 156 23.27 -3.96 -7.74
CA SER A 156 24.41 -4.70 -7.24
C SER A 156 24.22 -5.00 -5.74
N PRO A 157 24.38 -6.25 -5.29
CA PRO A 157 24.38 -6.55 -3.87
C PRO A 157 25.65 -6.01 -3.22
N ILE A 158 25.51 -5.41 -2.04
CA ILE A 158 26.61 -4.83 -1.25
C ILE A 158 26.53 -5.27 0.21
N GLU A 159 27.68 -5.39 0.86
CA GLU A 159 27.78 -5.67 2.30
C GLU A 159 27.81 -4.36 3.08
N ASP A 160 26.64 -3.74 3.24
CA ASP A 160 26.46 -2.51 4.02
C ASP A 160 25.29 -2.65 5.01
N PRO A 161 25.54 -3.11 6.25
CA PRO A 161 24.48 -3.41 7.19
C PRO A 161 23.76 -2.14 7.67
N VAL A 162 22.42 -2.15 7.58
CA VAL A 162 21.59 -1.05 8.08
C VAL A 162 21.33 -1.24 9.57
N SER A 163 22.19 -0.65 10.40
CA SER A 163 22.18 -0.83 11.87
C SER A 163 20.82 -0.57 12.54
N GLN A 164 20.04 0.38 12.02
CA GLN A 164 18.69 0.73 12.49
C GLN A 164 17.69 -0.44 12.37
N LEU A 165 17.97 -1.40 11.47
CA LEU A 165 17.12 -2.55 11.20
C LEU A 165 17.59 -3.83 11.91
N ALA A 166 18.67 -3.76 12.70
CA ALA A 166 19.31 -4.95 13.30
C ALA A 166 18.35 -5.78 14.17
N VAL A 167 17.44 -5.14 14.92
CA VAL A 167 16.42 -5.82 15.74
C VAL A 167 15.19 -6.21 14.90
N PHE A 168 14.86 -5.39 13.90
CA PHE A 168 13.65 -5.54 13.10
C PHE A 168 13.72 -6.72 12.11
N LEU A 169 14.87 -6.94 11.46
CA LEU A 169 15.01 -8.02 10.47
C LEU A 169 14.84 -9.42 11.09
N PRO A 170 15.47 -9.78 12.22
CA PRO A 170 15.20 -11.05 12.90
C PRO A 170 13.75 -11.21 13.34
N TYR A 171 13.08 -10.10 13.71
CA TYR A 171 11.65 -10.12 14.01
C TYR A 171 10.84 -10.51 12.77
N LEU A 172 11.05 -9.85 11.64
CA LEU A 172 10.34 -10.17 10.39
C LEU A 172 10.54 -11.62 9.93
N GLN A 173 11.71 -12.21 10.18
CA GLN A 173 11.98 -13.62 9.88
C GLN A 173 11.06 -14.57 10.67
N LYS A 174 10.78 -14.25 11.93
CA LYS A 174 9.88 -15.02 12.80
C LYS A 174 8.40 -14.77 12.51
N HIS A 175 8.09 -13.70 11.78
CA HIS A 175 6.73 -13.25 11.50
C HIS A 175 6.46 -13.13 9.97
N PRO A 176 6.48 -14.23 9.19
CA PRO A 176 6.31 -14.21 7.74
C PRO A 176 4.92 -13.73 7.27
N GLN A 177 3.94 -13.67 8.16
CA GLN A 177 2.60 -13.16 7.92
C GLN A 177 2.52 -11.63 7.81
N VAL A 178 3.58 -10.90 8.20
CA VAL A 178 3.61 -9.44 8.12
C VAL A 178 3.44 -8.99 6.67
N SER A 179 2.53 -8.04 6.45
CA SER A 179 2.29 -7.48 5.12
C SER A 179 3.52 -6.70 4.65
N GLN A 180 3.82 -6.78 3.35
CA GLN A 180 4.96 -6.07 2.78
C GLN A 180 4.84 -4.55 2.97
N SER A 181 3.62 -4.02 2.87
CA SER A 181 3.36 -2.60 3.06
C SER A 181 3.65 -2.13 4.49
N ALA A 182 3.25 -2.92 5.50
CA ALA A 182 3.60 -2.63 6.89
C ALA A 182 5.12 -2.72 7.14
N ALA A 183 5.78 -3.72 6.56
CA ALA A 183 7.24 -3.86 6.68
C ALA A 183 8.01 -2.70 6.02
N GLN A 184 7.57 -2.26 4.84
CA GLN A 184 8.12 -1.08 4.15
C GLN A 184 7.92 0.19 4.99
N THR A 185 6.72 0.38 5.54
CA THR A 185 6.39 1.55 6.37
C THR A 185 7.24 1.58 7.64
N ALA A 186 7.37 0.44 8.33
CA ALA A 186 8.23 0.31 9.50
C ALA A 186 9.72 0.54 9.17
N THR A 187 10.18 0.05 8.02
CA THR A 187 11.57 0.26 7.56
C THR A 187 11.86 1.75 7.38
N LEU A 188 11.00 2.50 6.69
CA LEU A 188 11.19 3.93 6.49
C LEU A 188 11.03 4.74 7.78
N ALA A 189 10.12 4.31 8.67
CA ALA A 189 10.00 4.90 10.00
C ALA A 189 11.28 4.73 10.83
N LEU A 190 11.97 3.59 10.73
CA LEU A 190 13.23 3.33 11.43
C LEU A 190 14.44 4.06 10.81
N VAL A 191 14.49 4.18 9.48
CA VAL A 191 15.66 4.70 8.76
C VAL A 191 15.59 6.22 8.57
N GLU A 192 14.41 6.75 8.25
CA GLU A 192 14.22 8.17 7.91
C GLU A 192 13.35 8.94 8.92
N ASN A 193 12.67 8.23 9.84
CA ASN A 193 11.74 8.82 10.82
C ASN A 193 10.70 9.78 10.17
N LEU A 194 10.10 9.34 9.07
CA LEU A 194 9.20 10.17 8.28
C LEU A 194 7.88 10.48 9.03
N PRO A 195 7.29 11.67 8.81
CA PRO A 195 6.00 12.05 9.38
C PRO A 195 4.84 11.29 8.72
N LEU A 196 3.65 11.36 9.33
CA LEU A 196 2.41 10.77 8.79
C LEU A 196 2.12 11.21 7.35
N SER A 197 2.39 12.48 7.04
CA SER A 197 2.20 13.04 5.70
C SER A 197 2.95 12.29 4.61
N ALA A 198 4.02 11.58 4.98
CA ALA A 198 4.81 10.85 4.02
C ALA A 198 4.13 9.55 3.54
N PHE A 199 3.27 8.99 4.39
CA PHE A 199 2.65 7.67 4.22
C PHE A 199 1.15 7.76 3.93
N ALA A 200 0.47 8.77 4.45
CA ALA A 200 -0.98 8.84 4.41
C ALA A 200 -1.52 8.95 2.98
N ARG A 201 -2.50 8.09 2.66
CA ARG A 201 -3.35 8.23 1.46
C ARG A 201 -4.51 9.20 1.66
N PHE A 202 -4.88 9.47 2.91
CA PHE A 202 -5.97 10.38 3.24
C PHE A 202 -5.48 11.83 3.24
N PRO A 203 -6.36 12.79 2.90
CA PRO A 203 -6.02 14.20 2.96
C PRO A 203 -5.72 14.62 4.40
N LEU A 204 -4.60 15.30 4.62
CA LEU A 204 -4.24 15.81 5.94
C LEU A 204 -5.02 17.07 6.27
N ALA A 205 -5.49 17.18 7.51
CA ALA A 205 -6.25 18.32 8.00
C ALA A 205 -5.42 19.62 7.99
N ALA A 206 -4.13 19.52 8.31
CA ALA A 206 -3.21 20.65 8.35
C ALA A 206 -2.62 21.02 6.97
N GLY A 207 -2.96 20.26 5.91
CA GLY A 207 -2.27 20.35 4.62
C GLY A 207 -0.80 19.89 4.70
N PRO A 208 -0.08 19.85 3.56
CA PRO A 208 1.35 19.56 3.57
C PRO A 208 2.10 20.70 4.29
N SER A 209 2.96 20.35 5.24
CA SER A 209 3.83 21.34 5.89
C SER A 209 4.91 21.82 4.90
N PRO A 210 5.21 23.12 4.80
CA PRO A 210 6.29 23.59 3.95
C PRO A 210 7.61 22.93 4.35
N GLY A 211 8.27 22.27 3.41
CA GLY A 211 9.51 21.52 3.64
C GLY A 211 9.33 20.01 3.87
N THR A 212 8.11 19.47 3.90
CA THR A 212 7.96 18.00 3.83
C THR A 212 8.42 17.50 2.46
N PRO A 213 9.28 16.46 2.41
CA PRO A 213 9.69 15.87 1.14
C PRO A 213 8.47 15.40 0.36
N GLU A 214 8.51 15.56 -0.97
CA GLU A 214 7.47 15.05 -1.84
C GLU A 214 7.56 13.51 -1.88
N THR A 215 6.78 12.84 -1.03
CA THR A 215 6.79 11.37 -0.90
C THR A 215 5.56 10.74 -1.52
N THR A 216 5.01 11.34 -2.58
CA THR A 216 3.89 10.73 -3.34
C THR A 216 4.20 9.31 -3.80
N ALA A 217 5.50 8.98 -3.91
CA ALA A 217 6.01 7.64 -4.14
C ALA A 217 5.60 6.60 -3.07
N PHE A 218 5.39 6.98 -1.79
CA PHE A 218 5.21 6.05 -0.67
C PHE A 218 3.89 6.21 0.10
N GLN A 219 2.79 6.33 -0.62
CA GLN A 219 1.47 6.28 0.02
C GLN A 219 1.06 4.83 0.37
N THR A 220 0.45 4.65 1.54
CA THR A 220 -0.04 3.36 2.05
C THR A 220 -1.38 3.50 2.78
N ASP A 221 -2.09 2.39 2.91
CA ASP A 221 -3.38 2.34 3.60
C ASP A 221 -3.19 2.50 5.11
N THR A 222 -4.16 3.16 5.76
CA THR A 222 -4.15 3.41 7.21
C THR A 222 -3.93 2.14 8.03
N ARG A 223 -4.52 1.02 7.62
CA ARG A 223 -4.28 -0.30 8.22
C ARG A 223 -2.79 -0.69 8.24
N SER A 224 -2.08 -0.52 7.13
CA SER A 224 -0.66 -0.85 7.02
C SER A 224 0.20 0.05 7.93
N ILE A 225 -0.19 1.32 8.10
CA ILE A 225 0.47 2.25 9.03
C ILE A 225 0.32 1.76 10.47
N ILE A 226 -0.90 1.36 10.88
CA ILE A 226 -1.14 0.84 12.24
C ILE A 226 -0.44 -0.51 12.45
N GLU A 227 -0.46 -1.41 11.46
CA GLU A 227 0.30 -2.65 11.52
C GLU A 227 1.79 -2.37 11.69
N ALA A 228 2.36 -1.41 10.95
CA ALA A 228 3.76 -1.00 11.11
C ALA A 228 4.06 -0.49 12.52
N LEU A 229 3.23 0.39 13.08
CA LEU A 229 3.39 0.87 14.45
C LEU A 229 3.31 -0.25 15.49
N GLN A 230 2.41 -1.22 15.30
CA GLN A 230 2.31 -2.39 16.17
C GLN A 230 3.58 -3.24 16.12
N LEU A 231 4.16 -3.46 14.93
CA LEU A 231 5.44 -4.17 14.80
C LEU A 231 6.57 -3.44 15.53
N LEU A 232 6.66 -2.12 15.36
CA LEU A 232 7.68 -1.30 16.03
C LEU A 232 7.52 -1.33 17.55
N LYS A 233 6.28 -1.33 18.06
CA LYS A 233 5.99 -1.51 19.49
C LYS A 233 6.40 -2.89 19.99
N GLU A 234 6.13 -3.95 19.22
CA GLU A 234 6.47 -5.34 19.58
C GLU A 234 7.97 -5.60 19.66
N ILE A 235 8.78 -4.93 18.83
CA ILE A 235 10.25 -4.99 18.92
C ILE A 235 10.83 -4.06 20.01
N GLY A 236 9.98 -3.36 20.77
CA GLY A 236 10.40 -2.47 21.86
C GLY A 236 10.95 -1.12 21.39
N TYR A 237 10.61 -0.66 20.18
CA TYR A 237 11.01 0.67 19.73
C TYR A 237 10.25 1.76 20.53
N PRO A 238 10.90 2.83 21.00
CA PRO A 238 10.25 3.92 21.72
C PRO A 238 9.31 4.70 20.79
N MET A 239 8.00 4.56 20.99
CA MET A 239 6.97 5.13 20.11
C MET A 239 7.03 6.67 20.06
N GLU A 240 7.39 7.31 21.17
CA GLU A 240 7.57 8.75 21.28
C GLU A 240 8.67 9.32 20.38
N ARG A 241 9.58 8.48 19.85
CA ARG A 241 10.60 8.90 18.88
C ARG A 241 10.10 8.89 17.45
N LEU A 242 8.97 8.25 17.16
CA LEU A 242 8.43 8.11 15.82
C LEU A 242 7.60 9.35 15.45
N ALA A 243 8.05 10.08 14.42
CA ALA A 243 7.31 11.21 13.85
C ALA A 243 5.91 10.81 13.36
N LEU A 244 5.75 9.55 12.94
CA LEU A 244 4.48 8.96 12.53
C LEU A 244 3.39 8.98 13.61
N THR A 245 3.78 9.02 14.90
CA THR A 245 2.83 9.03 16.04
C THR A 245 2.49 10.43 16.52
N ALA A 246 3.19 11.45 16.03
CA ALA A 246 3.02 12.84 16.48
C ALA A 246 1.71 13.47 15.97
N ASP A 247 1.21 13.01 14.82
CA ASP A 247 0.00 13.56 14.21
C ASP A 247 -1.26 12.88 14.78
N PRO A 248 -2.13 13.63 15.48
CA PRO A 248 -3.35 13.08 16.05
C PRO A 248 -4.36 12.58 15.01
N GLN A 249 -4.24 12.99 13.74
CA GLN A 249 -5.11 12.55 12.66
C GLN A 249 -5.00 11.05 12.40
N LEU A 250 -3.81 10.44 12.56
CA LEU A 250 -3.66 8.99 12.35
C LEU A 250 -4.60 8.19 13.27
N LYS A 251 -4.73 8.62 14.53
CA LYS A 251 -5.57 7.93 15.50
C LYS A 251 -7.04 7.95 15.09
N ILE A 252 -7.56 9.11 14.66
CA ILE A 252 -8.98 9.23 14.30
C ILE A 252 -9.26 8.51 12.96
N GLU A 253 -8.39 8.65 11.97
CA GLU A 253 -8.52 7.99 10.67
C GLU A 253 -8.48 6.46 10.82
N ALA A 254 -7.56 5.95 11.63
CA ALA A 254 -7.46 4.52 11.89
C ALA A 254 -8.67 3.96 12.64
N MET A 255 -9.32 4.78 13.47
CA MET A 255 -10.55 4.39 14.14
C MET A 255 -11.77 4.46 13.22
N ILE A 256 -11.76 5.32 12.18
CA ILE A 256 -12.83 5.44 11.18
C ILE A 256 -12.73 4.35 10.12
N ASP A 257 -11.51 3.99 9.70
CA ASP A 257 -11.27 2.98 8.67
C ASP A 257 -11.71 1.59 9.18
N PRO A 258 -12.70 0.93 8.53
CA PRO A 258 -13.20 -0.37 8.95
C PRO A 258 -12.13 -1.46 9.01
N LEU A 259 -11.13 -1.38 8.13
CA LEU A 259 -10.05 -2.37 8.03
C LEU A 259 -8.94 -2.09 9.05
N ALA A 260 -8.76 -0.84 9.46
CA ALA A 260 -7.75 -0.45 10.45
C ALA A 260 -8.27 -0.41 11.89
N ARG A 261 -9.59 -0.27 12.11
CA ARG A 261 -10.18 -0.06 13.44
C ARG A 261 -9.80 -1.12 14.46
N ALA A 262 -9.94 -2.41 14.13
CA ALA A 262 -9.64 -3.47 15.10
C ALA A 262 -8.14 -3.53 15.49
N PRO A 263 -7.19 -3.40 14.55
CA PRO A 263 -5.78 -3.14 14.88
C PRO A 263 -5.56 -1.85 15.69
N ALA A 264 -6.21 -0.75 15.32
CA ALA A 264 -6.04 0.56 15.97
C ALA A 264 -6.51 0.53 17.42
N MET A 265 -7.67 -0.06 17.69
CA MET A 265 -8.19 -0.28 19.04
C MET A 265 -7.20 -1.05 19.90
N ARG A 266 -6.57 -2.11 19.36
CA ARG A 266 -5.52 -2.87 20.06
C ARG A 266 -4.28 -2.01 20.33
N PHE A 267 -3.80 -1.29 19.31
CA PHE A 267 -2.61 -0.45 19.40
C PHE A 267 -2.77 0.67 20.45
N TYR A 268 -3.90 1.38 20.42
CA TYR A 268 -4.22 2.50 21.31
C TYR A 268 -4.88 2.10 22.64
N GLY A 269 -5.08 0.81 22.90
CA GLY A 269 -5.72 0.34 24.14
C GLY A 269 -7.19 0.73 24.29
N ILE A 270 -7.91 0.93 23.18
CA ILE A 270 -9.34 1.26 23.19
C ILE A 270 -10.13 -0.05 23.18
N THR A 271 -10.78 -0.36 24.31
CA THR A 271 -11.69 -1.50 24.40
C THR A 271 -13.04 -1.19 23.75
N ALA A 272 -13.79 -2.21 23.35
CA ALA A 272 -15.17 -2.07 22.86
C ALA A 272 -16.07 -1.22 23.78
N ALA A 273 -15.93 -1.36 25.11
CA ALA A 273 -16.72 -0.61 26.09
C ALA A 273 -16.35 0.88 26.19
N LYS A 274 -15.11 1.25 25.82
CA LYS A 274 -14.58 2.62 25.90
C LYS A 274 -14.58 3.34 24.55
N GLU A 275 -15.03 2.66 23.51
CA GLU A 275 -14.99 3.21 22.17
C GLU A 275 -15.92 4.41 22.01
N TRP A 276 -17.11 4.34 22.64
CA TRP A 276 -18.01 5.49 22.66
C TRP A 276 -17.36 6.71 23.33
N ASP A 277 -16.73 6.51 24.49
CA ASP A 277 -16.05 7.59 25.21
C ASP A 277 -14.92 8.20 24.36
N PHE A 278 -14.24 7.38 23.55
CA PHE A 278 -13.26 7.87 22.59
C PHE A 278 -13.90 8.80 21.55
N TRP A 279 -15.00 8.41 20.91
CA TRP A 279 -15.66 9.25 19.91
C TRP A 279 -16.21 10.54 20.51
N ARG A 280 -16.85 10.45 21.69
CA ARG A 280 -17.38 11.61 22.42
C ARG A 280 -16.27 12.58 22.83
N SER A 281 -15.23 12.09 23.49
CA SER A 281 -14.11 12.94 23.92
C SER A 281 -13.38 13.55 22.73
N HIS A 282 -13.17 12.81 21.63
CA HIS A 282 -12.51 13.37 20.44
C HIS A 282 -13.36 14.47 19.79
N LEU A 283 -14.68 14.29 19.71
CA LEU A 283 -15.59 15.28 19.14
C LEU A 283 -15.63 16.59 19.96
N LEU A 284 -15.69 16.47 21.29
CA LEU A 284 -15.86 17.63 22.18
C LEU A 284 -14.53 18.29 22.55
N GLU A 285 -13.47 17.50 22.77
CA GLU A 285 -12.23 17.93 23.42
C GLU A 285 -10.97 17.70 22.56
N GLY A 286 -11.08 17.03 21.41
CA GLY A 286 -9.92 16.65 20.58
C GLY A 286 -9.12 17.82 19.99
N PRO A 287 -8.20 17.60 19.06
CA PRO A 287 -7.54 18.70 18.34
C PRO A 287 -8.54 19.37 17.36
N PRO A 288 -8.68 20.71 17.33
CA PRO A 288 -9.68 21.40 16.48
C PRO A 288 -9.66 20.96 15.01
N GLY A 289 -8.46 20.72 14.46
CA GLY A 289 -8.29 20.26 13.08
C GLY A 289 -8.83 18.86 12.80
N THR A 290 -9.05 18.02 13.82
CA THR A 290 -9.49 16.62 13.63
C THR A 290 -10.81 16.27 14.31
N ARG A 291 -11.36 17.11 15.20
CA ARG A 291 -12.60 16.78 15.94
C ARG A 291 -13.78 16.43 15.03
N HIS A 292 -13.93 17.15 13.91
CA HIS A 292 -15.02 16.93 12.96
C HIS A 292 -15.02 15.52 12.34
N TYR A 293 -13.86 14.86 12.25
CA TYR A 293 -13.76 13.47 11.80
C TYR A 293 -14.49 12.50 12.73
N ALA A 294 -14.63 12.80 14.02
CA ALA A 294 -15.38 11.95 14.95
C ALA A 294 -16.85 11.77 14.53
N LEU A 295 -17.44 12.75 13.82
CA LEU A 295 -18.81 12.62 13.29
C LEU A 295 -18.93 11.45 12.30
N HIS A 296 -17.90 11.21 11.49
CA HIS A 296 -17.85 10.10 10.54
C HIS A 296 -17.75 8.75 11.25
N GLY A 297 -16.93 8.65 12.30
CA GLY A 297 -16.85 7.45 13.14
C GLY A 297 -18.17 7.16 13.85
N ILE A 298 -18.81 8.18 14.42
CA ILE A 298 -20.14 8.05 15.06
C ILE A 298 -21.19 7.59 14.05
N ALA A 299 -21.23 8.17 12.85
CA ALA A 299 -22.15 7.73 11.80
C ALA A 299 -21.99 6.27 11.42
N ARG A 300 -20.73 5.84 11.27
CA ARG A 300 -20.41 4.47 10.84
C ARG A 300 -20.67 3.42 11.91
N TYR A 301 -20.33 3.69 13.16
CA TYR A 301 -20.39 2.69 14.24
C TYR A 301 -21.60 2.84 15.17
N TYR A 302 -22.24 4.02 15.20
CA TYR A 302 -23.40 4.33 16.01
C TYR A 302 -24.50 5.04 15.19
N PRO A 303 -24.99 4.43 14.10
CA PRO A 303 -25.88 5.09 13.13
C PRO A 303 -27.17 5.63 13.76
N SER A 304 -27.76 4.93 14.72
CA SER A 304 -28.95 5.39 15.44
C SER A 304 -28.70 6.67 16.25
N THR A 305 -27.50 6.81 16.82
CA THR A 305 -27.10 8.03 17.52
C THR A 305 -26.84 9.15 16.52
N ALA A 306 -26.13 8.84 15.43
CA ALA A 306 -25.83 9.77 14.36
C ALA A 306 -27.10 10.40 13.74
N LEU A 307 -28.12 9.59 13.41
CA LEU A 307 -29.39 10.05 12.86
C LEU A 307 -30.12 11.06 13.76
N ARG A 308 -29.90 11.01 15.08
CA ARG A 308 -30.51 11.94 16.04
C ARG A 308 -29.69 13.21 16.25
N MET A 309 -28.36 13.09 16.22
CA MET A 309 -27.47 14.20 16.53
C MET A 309 -27.05 15.01 15.31
N LEU A 310 -26.67 14.36 14.19
CA LEU A 310 -26.06 15.04 13.04
C LEU A 310 -26.95 16.10 12.40
N PRO A 311 -28.28 15.95 12.31
CA PRO A 311 -29.14 17.02 11.78
C PRO A 311 -29.04 18.30 12.61
N LYS A 312 -28.94 18.17 13.93
CA LYS A 312 -28.79 19.33 14.83
C LYS A 312 -27.44 20.01 14.60
N TRP A 313 -26.35 19.23 14.45
CA TRP A 313 -25.03 19.78 14.11
C TRP A 313 -25.04 20.51 12.76
N ALA A 314 -25.71 19.99 11.74
CA ALA A 314 -25.82 20.64 10.43
C ALA A 314 -26.57 21.99 10.49
N LEU A 315 -27.58 22.09 11.35
CA LEU A 315 -28.45 23.27 11.49
C LEU A 315 -27.86 24.37 12.40
N ARG A 316 -26.81 24.09 13.18
CA ARG A 316 -26.22 25.08 14.08
C ARG A 316 -25.36 26.09 13.33
N TYR A 317 -25.84 27.33 13.27
CA TYR A 317 -25.17 28.43 12.57
C TYR A 317 -23.90 28.95 13.27
N ASP A 318 -23.76 28.69 14.56
CA ASP A 318 -22.61 29.12 15.37
C ASP A 318 -21.44 28.13 15.33
N LEU A 319 -21.64 26.94 14.76
CA LEU A 319 -20.55 26.01 14.48
C LEU A 319 -19.78 26.45 13.24
N ASP A 320 -18.47 26.17 13.25
CA ASP A 320 -17.63 26.33 12.06
C ASP A 320 -18.23 25.52 10.89
N PRO A 321 -18.28 26.09 9.67
CA PRO A 321 -18.83 25.44 8.48
C PRO A 321 -18.32 24.01 8.24
N VAL A 322 -17.07 23.71 8.61
CA VAL A 322 -16.49 22.36 8.48
C VAL A 322 -17.30 21.32 9.26
N TYR A 323 -17.75 21.63 10.48
CA TYR A 323 -18.57 20.68 11.26
C TYR A 323 -19.94 20.45 10.63
N ARG A 324 -20.55 21.51 10.09
CA ARG A 324 -21.86 21.42 9.44
C ARG A 324 -21.78 20.55 8.18
N LEU A 325 -20.75 20.77 7.36
CA LEU A 325 -20.44 19.96 6.17
C LEU A 325 -20.13 18.51 6.55
N SER A 326 -19.28 18.29 7.57
CA SER A 326 -18.95 16.94 8.06
C SER A 326 -20.17 16.21 8.60
N ALA A 327 -21.10 16.89 9.28
CA ALA A 327 -22.34 16.28 9.75
C ALA A 327 -23.23 15.81 8.59
N ILE A 328 -23.34 16.61 7.52
CA ILE A 328 -24.09 16.24 6.31
C ILE A 328 -23.44 15.03 5.61
N ARG A 329 -22.11 15.04 5.42
CA ARG A 329 -21.36 13.92 4.83
C ARG A 329 -21.48 12.65 5.68
N ALA A 330 -21.34 12.78 6.99
CA ALA A 330 -21.44 11.67 7.91
C ALA A 330 -22.83 11.01 7.87
N LEU A 331 -23.92 11.76 7.62
CA LEU A 331 -25.26 11.18 7.44
C LEU A 331 -25.32 10.19 6.27
N ALA A 332 -24.60 10.42 5.16
CA ALA A 332 -24.52 9.45 4.06
C ALA A 332 -23.75 8.19 4.46
N GLN A 333 -22.77 8.34 5.36
CA GLN A 333 -21.92 7.23 5.84
C GLN A 333 -22.58 6.33 6.88
N THR A 334 -23.81 6.62 7.32
CA THR A 334 -24.57 5.65 8.11
C THR A 334 -24.95 4.43 7.28
N GLY A 335 -25.08 4.59 5.96
CA GLY A 335 -25.48 3.54 5.03
C GLY A 335 -26.89 2.97 5.29
N THR A 336 -27.75 3.74 5.95
CA THR A 336 -29.11 3.33 6.31
C THR A 336 -30.14 4.08 5.48
N GLU A 337 -31.21 3.42 5.02
CA GLU A 337 -32.33 4.07 4.33
C GLU A 337 -32.97 5.19 5.16
N SER A 338 -32.95 5.07 6.49
CA SER A 338 -33.45 6.08 7.44
C SER A 338 -32.73 7.44 7.35
N ALA A 339 -31.53 7.52 6.75
CA ALA A 339 -30.82 8.78 6.55
C ALA A 339 -31.38 9.61 5.38
N LEU A 340 -32.05 8.99 4.39
CA LEU A 340 -32.63 9.70 3.25
C LEU A 340 -33.70 10.74 3.63
N PRO A 341 -34.74 10.41 4.43
CA PRO A 341 -35.73 11.43 4.82
C PRO A 341 -35.11 12.56 5.64
N VAL A 342 -34.08 12.26 6.45
CA VAL A 342 -33.34 13.26 7.22
C VAL A 342 -32.59 14.23 6.31
N LEU A 343 -31.87 13.71 5.30
CA LEU A 343 -31.18 14.55 4.31
C LEU A 343 -32.16 15.38 3.47
N LYS A 344 -33.33 14.82 3.10
CA LYS A 344 -34.39 15.57 2.41
C LYS A 344 -34.92 16.72 3.25
N GLN A 345 -35.15 16.49 4.54
CA GLN A 345 -35.58 17.54 5.46
C GLN A 345 -34.52 18.64 5.57
N LEU A 346 -33.24 18.28 5.75
CA LEU A 346 -32.14 19.24 5.79
C LEU A 346 -32.05 20.07 4.49
N SER A 347 -32.33 19.47 3.34
CA SER A 347 -32.35 20.18 2.05
C SER A 347 -33.38 21.31 2.02
N LEU A 348 -34.55 21.09 2.63
CA LEU A 348 -35.59 22.12 2.73
C LEU A 348 -35.17 23.22 3.70
N GLU A 349 -34.66 22.85 4.87
CA GLU A 349 -34.28 23.77 5.95
C GLU A 349 -33.04 24.62 5.60
N LEU A 350 -32.12 24.08 4.79
CA LEU A 350 -30.86 24.73 4.41
C LEU A 350 -30.85 25.26 2.96
N SER A 351 -32.02 25.35 2.31
CA SER A 351 -32.18 25.79 0.92
C SER A 351 -31.62 27.20 0.62
N GLY A 352 -31.44 28.04 1.64
CA GLY A 352 -30.81 29.36 1.51
C GLY A 352 -29.27 29.35 1.46
N ASP A 353 -28.62 28.23 1.82
CA ASP A 353 -27.17 28.08 1.79
C ASP A 353 -26.77 27.20 0.60
N SER A 354 -26.23 27.81 -0.45
CA SER A 354 -25.86 27.09 -1.69
C SER A 354 -24.80 26.02 -1.46
N THR A 355 -23.88 26.24 -0.51
CA THR A 355 -22.77 25.32 -0.23
C THR A 355 -23.29 24.09 0.50
N LEU A 356 -24.08 24.28 1.56
CA LEU A 356 -24.69 23.16 2.29
C LEU A 356 -25.72 22.42 1.42
N SER A 357 -26.50 23.13 0.61
CA SER A 357 -27.45 22.52 -0.33
C SER A 357 -26.75 21.61 -1.35
N ALA A 358 -25.62 22.05 -1.91
CA ALA A 358 -24.81 21.24 -2.82
C ALA A 358 -24.25 19.99 -2.12
N GLU A 359 -23.79 20.13 -0.88
CA GLU A 359 -23.28 19.02 -0.07
C GLU A 359 -24.39 18.01 0.28
N ILE A 360 -25.60 18.47 0.63
CA ILE A 360 -26.74 17.59 0.90
C ILE A 360 -27.11 16.80 -0.35
N ALA A 361 -27.13 17.44 -1.52
CA ALA A 361 -27.38 16.75 -2.78
C ALA A 361 -26.30 15.70 -3.09
N ALA A 362 -25.03 15.96 -2.76
CA ALA A 362 -23.95 14.99 -2.90
C ALA A 362 -24.11 13.82 -1.93
N ALA A 363 -24.37 14.10 -0.65
CA ALA A 363 -24.61 13.10 0.39
C ALA A 363 -25.81 12.19 0.06
N MET A 364 -26.90 12.74 -0.48
CA MET A 364 -28.05 11.95 -0.92
C MET A 364 -27.70 11.00 -2.09
N ARG A 365 -26.90 11.46 -3.05
CA ARG A 365 -26.44 10.61 -4.17
C ARG A 365 -25.51 9.50 -3.68
N GLU A 366 -24.56 9.83 -2.81
CA GLU A 366 -23.64 8.86 -2.20
C GLU A 366 -24.41 7.78 -1.43
N LEU A 367 -25.39 8.20 -0.61
CA LEU A 367 -26.22 7.27 0.15
C LEU A 367 -27.05 6.36 -0.78
N ASP A 368 -27.68 6.90 -1.82
CA ASP A 368 -28.43 6.09 -2.80
C ASP A 368 -27.51 5.10 -3.54
N GLU A 369 -26.29 5.49 -3.88
CA GLU A 369 -25.29 4.58 -4.47
C GLU A 369 -24.88 3.46 -3.50
N ASN A 370 -24.63 3.80 -2.22
CA ASN A 370 -24.25 2.83 -1.19
C ASN A 370 -25.38 1.82 -0.92
N LEU A 371 -26.64 2.28 -0.89
CA LEU A 371 -27.81 1.42 -0.72
C LEU A 371 -28.01 0.47 -1.90
N ARG A 372 -27.71 0.92 -3.13
CA ARG A 372 -27.78 0.08 -4.35
C ARG A 372 -26.61 -0.89 -4.46
N ASN A 373 -25.45 -0.54 -3.93
CA ASN A 373 -24.23 -1.35 -4.00
C ASN A 373 -23.64 -1.63 -2.60
N PRO A 374 -24.29 -2.49 -1.79
CA PRO A 374 -23.82 -2.80 -0.44
C PRO A 374 -22.42 -3.42 -0.38
N SER A 375 -21.87 -3.90 -1.50
CA SER A 375 -20.50 -4.41 -1.58
C SER A 375 -19.43 -3.33 -1.70
N ARG A 376 -19.79 -2.14 -2.21
CA ARG A 376 -18.89 -0.96 -2.26
C ARG A 376 -18.77 -0.30 -0.90
N PHE A 377 -19.87 -0.31 -0.17
CA PHE A 377 -19.92 0.15 1.19
C PHE A 377 -19.43 -0.98 2.09
N ILE A 378 -18.27 -0.84 2.74
CA ILE A 378 -17.92 -1.79 3.79
C ILE A 378 -19.01 -1.63 4.85
N PRO A 379 -19.91 -2.62 5.02
CA PRO A 379 -21.10 -2.42 5.81
C PRO A 379 -20.69 -2.00 7.23
N PRO A 380 -21.46 -1.12 7.89
CA PRO A 380 -21.26 -0.83 9.30
C PRO A 380 -21.12 -2.19 10.00
N VAL A 381 -20.05 -2.30 10.80
CA VAL A 381 -19.77 -3.50 11.59
C VAL A 381 -21.11 -3.98 12.16
N PRO A 382 -21.51 -5.25 11.92
CA PRO A 382 -22.88 -5.71 12.12
C PRO A 382 -23.39 -5.16 13.44
N TYR A 383 -24.48 -4.40 13.33
CA TYR A 383 -25.09 -3.66 14.43
C TYR A 383 -25.01 -4.48 15.69
N ARG A 384 -24.25 -4.01 16.69
CA ARG A 384 -24.22 -4.65 17.99
C ARG A 384 -25.60 -4.44 18.58
N MET A 385 -26.48 -5.44 18.46
CA MET A 385 -27.83 -5.41 19.06
C MET A 385 -27.79 -5.16 20.58
N SER A 386 -26.63 -5.32 21.21
CA SER A 386 -26.38 -5.05 22.61
C SER A 386 -25.95 -3.61 22.92
N ASP A 387 -25.75 -2.74 21.92
CA ASP A 387 -25.33 -1.38 22.22
C ASP A 387 -26.50 -0.67 22.93
N PRO A 388 -26.32 -0.24 24.19
CA PRO A 388 -27.34 0.55 24.86
C PRO A 388 -27.58 1.76 23.97
N GLU A 389 -28.84 2.01 23.63
CA GLU A 389 -29.22 3.20 22.89
C GLU A 389 -28.57 4.40 23.58
N ILE A 390 -27.54 4.97 22.96
CA ILE A 390 -26.74 5.97 23.66
C ILE A 390 -27.55 7.26 23.65
N ARG A 391 -28.35 7.45 24.70
CA ARG A 391 -29.21 8.62 24.92
C ARG A 391 -28.41 9.77 25.52
N ASP A 392 -27.20 9.97 25.00
CA ASP A 392 -26.32 11.03 25.48
C ASP A 392 -26.74 12.37 24.86
N ARG A 393 -27.48 13.16 25.64
CA ARG A 393 -27.92 14.50 25.23
C ARG A 393 -26.77 15.51 25.18
N THR A 394 -25.61 15.18 25.76
CA THR A 394 -24.46 16.10 25.83
C THR A 394 -23.69 16.24 24.52
N LEU A 395 -24.00 15.40 23.52
CA LEU A 395 -23.39 15.48 22.20
C LEU A 395 -24.01 16.51 21.27
N ILE A 396 -25.06 17.19 21.71
CA ILE A 396 -25.59 18.34 20.99
C ILE A 396 -24.97 19.53 21.71
N PRO A 397 -23.99 20.21 21.10
CA PRO A 397 -23.38 21.37 21.74
C PRO A 397 -24.44 22.44 22.00
#